data_AF-A0A5D2L5T6-F1
#
_entry.id   AF-A0A5D2L5T6-F1
#
_cell.length_a   1.000
_cell.length_b   1.000
_cell.length_c   1.000
_cell.angle_alpha   90.00
_cell.angle_beta   90.00
_cell.angle_gamma   90.00
#
_symmetry.space_group_name_H-M   'P 1'
#
loop_
_entity.id
_entity.type
_entity.pdbx_description
1 polymer ?
#
loop_
_entity_poly.entity_id
_entity_poly.type
_entity_poly.pdbx_seq_one_letter_code
_entity_poly.pdbx_strand_id
1 'polypeptide(L)'
;MSIDMDCSIFCRTKLCFNAFFFLFIISSFTCLHVVFGTASEFDYGVHCNSVVHESKPVDEEFNIMPFPGRQNGYFSGGDKVLNNPPSRSYSPPESKTFLFETHHVYTTDADDVFMVEGNLIFQTSFYYEQSISYGSSYVIRSSDSSDRGTLDFDFQGFWSRTTGKLCMVGSSYAYSKEGKLLHLAAVLEINNLQSSSNIRTLVTGTMDSLSSANDPNHFEQISLLMFPQLNYAYTMISNQFSEGCPRGTDVQPMSSLRLSHTRTICDMLGGSNAFELEYSGSCNFSKSCNPFGDGIRYFPSVVSLRMIQCSNDGLSLRLLIEFRNDRYQGYYSSPNLNTSLIGEGSWDAKSNRLCIIACRIYDASSSLEKSHVGDCTTRLSLRFPAILSIRNTSTIVGEI
;
A
#
# COMPACT_ATOMS: atom_id res chain seq x y z
N MET A 1 59.69 48.84 -16.94
CA MET A 1 59.97 50.25 -16.61
C MET A 1 59.41 50.49 -15.22
N SER A 2 60.29 50.93 -14.34
CA SER A 2 60.09 51.30 -12.94
C SER A 2 58.83 52.18 -12.72
N ILE A 3 58.09 51.94 -11.64
CA ILE A 3 57.95 52.81 -10.44
C ILE A 3 57.23 54.13 -10.80
N ASP A 4 56.05 54.48 -10.27
CA ASP A 4 55.81 54.87 -8.87
C ASP A 4 54.30 55.07 -8.62
N MET A 5 53.81 54.71 -7.43
CA MET A 5 53.12 55.69 -6.58
C MET A 5 53.11 55.16 -5.15
N ASP A 6 54.00 55.74 -4.36
CA ASP A 6 54.22 55.42 -2.96
C ASP A 6 53.12 56.01 -2.07
N CYS A 7 52.89 55.29 -0.97
CA CYS A 7 51.95 55.58 0.09
C CYS A 7 52.75 56.15 1.27
N SER A 8 52.34 57.28 1.85
CA SER A 8 52.90 57.78 3.11
C SER A 8 51.79 57.88 4.17
N ILE A 9 51.77 56.96 5.14
CA ILE A 9 52.36 57.08 6.50
C ILE A 9 51.33 57.68 7.48
N PHE A 10 50.77 56.92 8.44
CA PHE A 10 51.35 56.54 9.75
C PHE A 10 50.65 55.26 10.30
N CYS A 11 51.32 54.12 10.52
CA CYS A 11 51.98 53.64 11.77
C CYS A 11 51.24 54.00 13.08
N ARG A 12 50.98 53.10 14.06
CA ARG A 12 51.48 51.75 14.36
C ARG A 12 50.58 51.07 15.42
N THR A 13 50.26 49.80 15.18
CA THR A 13 50.28 48.66 16.11
C THR A 13 50.28 48.92 17.63
N LYS A 14 49.17 48.60 18.31
CA LYS A 14 49.11 47.82 19.57
C LYS A 14 47.69 47.71 20.16
N LEU A 15 46.68 47.29 19.40
CA LEU A 15 45.39 46.90 20.03
C LEU A 15 44.59 45.85 19.25
N CYS A 16 45.16 45.23 18.22
CA CYS A 16 44.52 44.13 17.47
C CYS A 16 44.50 42.80 18.25
N PHE A 17 45.04 42.74 19.47
CA PHE A 17 45.04 41.52 20.28
C PHE A 17 43.84 41.41 21.24
N ASN A 18 43.07 42.49 21.45
CA ASN A 18 41.92 42.50 22.37
C ASN A 18 40.55 42.40 21.68
N ALA A 19 40.47 42.59 20.35
CA ALA A 19 39.21 42.45 19.62
C ALA A 19 38.87 41.00 19.25
N PHE A 20 39.89 40.16 19.02
CA PHE A 20 39.69 38.74 18.72
C PHE A 20 39.28 37.92 19.96
N PHE A 21 39.73 38.33 21.16
CA PHE A 21 39.38 37.64 22.41
C PHE A 21 37.95 37.92 22.88
N PHE A 22 37.42 39.12 22.61
CA PHE A 22 36.02 39.47 22.93
C PHE A 22 35.00 38.88 21.94
N LEU A 23 35.37 38.70 20.67
CA LEU A 23 34.51 38.02 19.69
C LEU A 23 34.41 36.50 19.93
N PHE A 24 35.45 35.90 20.55
CA PHE A 24 35.42 34.49 20.96
C PHE A 24 34.55 34.25 22.21
N ILE A 25 34.50 35.20 23.15
CA ILE A 25 33.69 35.10 24.37
C ILE A 25 32.20 35.36 24.11
N ILE A 26 31.85 36.18 23.12
CA ILE A 26 30.44 36.36 22.70
C ILE A 26 29.97 35.16 21.84
N SER A 27 30.88 34.53 21.08
CA SER A 27 30.61 33.26 20.39
C SER A 27 30.48 32.05 21.34
N SER A 28 30.99 32.14 22.57
CA SER A 28 30.98 31.02 23.53
C SER A 28 29.83 31.07 24.55
N PHE A 29 28.99 32.11 24.56
CA PHE A 29 27.85 32.26 25.48
C PHE A 29 26.46 32.28 24.83
N THR A 30 26.39 32.07 23.52
CA THR A 30 25.13 31.71 22.84
C THR A 30 25.29 30.46 21.98
N CYS A 31 26.05 29.47 22.46
CA CYS A 31 25.52 28.12 22.38
C CYS A 31 24.31 28.12 23.33
N LEU A 32 23.15 28.56 22.82
CA LEU A 32 21.93 27.92 23.28
C LEU A 32 22.24 26.42 23.11
N HIS A 33 22.33 25.72 24.23
CA HIS A 33 21.92 24.34 24.24
C HIS A 33 20.54 24.35 23.57
N VAL A 34 20.51 24.08 22.27
CA VAL A 34 19.42 23.32 21.69
C VAL A 34 19.58 21.97 22.37
N VAL A 35 19.09 21.91 23.60
CA VAL A 35 18.46 20.71 24.09
C VAL A 35 17.43 20.45 22.99
N PHE A 36 17.67 19.43 22.17
CA PHE A 36 16.60 18.80 21.42
C PHE A 36 15.66 18.21 22.48
N GLY A 37 14.85 19.09 23.06
CA GLY A 37 13.81 18.78 23.99
C GLY A 37 12.53 18.67 23.18
N THR A 38 12.38 17.55 22.49
CA THR A 38 11.06 17.03 22.13
C THR A 38 10.98 15.56 22.44
N ALA A 39 11.43 15.18 23.63
CA ALA A 39 10.87 14.02 24.28
C ALA A 39 9.46 14.39 24.78
N SER A 40 8.46 14.33 23.90
CA SER A 40 7.20 13.71 24.31
C SER A 40 7.33 12.22 24.01
N GLU A 41 8.37 11.61 24.56
CA GLU A 41 8.87 10.31 24.13
C GLU A 41 8.05 9.27 24.86
N PHE A 42 7.04 8.74 24.18
CA PHE A 42 6.35 7.55 24.64
C PHE A 42 7.42 6.49 24.91
N ASP A 43 7.39 5.89 26.10
CA ASP A 43 8.38 4.89 26.50
C ASP A 43 8.21 3.65 25.61
N TYR A 44 9.05 3.55 24.58
CA TYR A 44 9.09 2.41 23.66
C TYR A 44 9.22 1.10 24.45
N GLY A 45 10.06 1.11 25.47
CA GLY A 45 10.33 0.00 26.37
C GLY A 45 9.07 -0.60 27.00
N VAL A 46 8.12 0.25 27.39
CA VAL A 46 6.86 -0.16 28.02
C VAL A 46 5.90 -0.82 27.03
N HIS A 47 5.88 -0.36 25.78
CA HIS A 47 4.85 -0.75 24.81
C HIS A 47 5.31 -1.82 23.83
N CYS A 48 6.55 -1.74 23.35
CA CYS A 48 7.01 -2.50 22.21
C CYS A 48 8.13 -3.50 22.51
N ASN A 49 8.81 -3.39 23.65
CA ASN A 49 9.98 -4.23 23.97
C ASN A 49 9.67 -5.74 24.06
N SER A 50 8.39 -6.10 24.26
CA SER A 50 7.93 -7.49 24.22
C SER A 50 7.77 -8.03 22.79
N VAL A 51 7.67 -7.15 21.79
CA VAL A 51 7.48 -7.46 20.37
C VAL A 51 8.82 -7.45 19.64
N VAL A 52 9.57 -6.35 19.78
CA VAL A 52 10.94 -6.17 19.26
C VAL A 52 11.75 -5.45 20.33
N HIS A 53 12.92 -5.98 20.66
CA HIS A 53 13.77 -5.36 21.67
C HIS A 53 14.32 -4.02 21.18
N GLU A 54 14.28 -3.04 22.08
CA GLU A 54 14.94 -1.75 21.84
C GLU A 54 16.45 -1.96 21.68
N SER A 55 17.06 -1.28 20.71
CA SER A 55 18.48 -1.43 20.38
C SER A 55 19.06 -0.09 19.96
N LYS A 56 20.36 0.13 20.16
CA LYS A 56 20.95 1.45 19.93
C LYS A 56 21.23 1.65 18.43
N PRO A 57 20.73 2.72 17.79
CA PRO A 57 21.02 2.98 16.38
C PRO A 57 22.50 3.32 16.17
N VAL A 58 23.06 2.86 15.05
CA VAL A 58 24.48 3.03 14.68
C VAL A 58 24.59 3.86 13.40
N ASP A 59 24.35 3.24 12.24
CA ASP A 59 24.47 3.86 10.94
C ASP A 59 23.15 3.78 10.17
N GLU A 60 22.84 4.81 9.40
CA GLU A 60 21.69 4.84 8.49
C GLU A 60 21.90 3.85 7.32
N GLU A 61 20.86 3.07 7.00
CA GLU A 61 20.90 2.05 5.96
C GLU A 61 19.76 2.27 4.95
N PHE A 62 20.15 2.71 3.75
CA PHE A 62 19.23 3.11 2.69
C PHE A 62 18.59 1.95 1.89
N ASN A 63 19.05 0.70 2.09
CA ASN A 63 18.68 -0.44 1.26
C ASN A 63 18.08 -1.61 2.07
N ILE A 64 17.27 -1.32 3.08
CA ILE A 64 16.64 -2.37 3.89
C ILE A 64 15.33 -2.84 3.25
N MET A 65 15.38 -4.05 2.72
CA MET A 65 14.19 -4.83 2.43
C MET A 65 13.55 -5.25 3.77
N PRO A 66 12.25 -5.01 3.99
CA PRO A 66 11.22 -4.92 2.95
C PRO A 66 10.57 -3.54 2.75
N PHE A 67 11.24 -2.43 3.08
CA PHE A 67 10.65 -1.10 3.03
C PHE A 67 10.82 -0.43 1.64
N PRO A 68 9.75 -0.29 0.82
CA PRO A 68 9.83 0.30 -0.52
C PRO A 68 9.81 1.85 -0.50
N GLY A 69 9.99 2.48 0.66
CA GLY A 69 9.76 3.90 0.89
C GLY A 69 8.27 4.24 1.04
N ARG A 70 7.41 3.79 0.11
CA ARG A 70 5.95 4.05 0.15
C ARG A 70 5.13 2.80 -0.12
N GLN A 71 4.31 2.40 0.85
CA GLN A 71 3.49 1.19 0.77
C GLN A 71 2.02 1.49 1.06
N ASN A 72 1.14 1.21 0.09
CA ASN A 72 -0.30 1.34 0.28
C ASN A 72 -0.87 0.10 0.97
N GLY A 73 -1.88 0.31 1.82
CA GLY A 73 -2.61 -0.73 2.52
C GLY A 73 -4.08 -0.40 2.72
N TYR A 74 -4.76 -1.32 3.40
CA TYR A 74 -6.18 -1.24 3.74
C TYR A 74 -6.34 -1.27 5.25
N PHE A 75 -7.31 -0.53 5.77
CA PHE A 75 -7.59 -0.52 7.20
C PHE A 75 -9.08 -0.63 7.52
N SER A 76 -9.37 -1.04 8.74
CA SER A 76 -10.70 -1.05 9.35
C SER A 76 -10.61 -0.56 10.80
N GLY A 77 -11.70 -0.01 11.34
CA GLY A 77 -11.72 0.63 12.66
C GLY A 77 -11.45 2.14 12.62
N GLY A 78 -11.17 2.72 13.79
CA GLY A 78 -10.81 4.15 13.95
C GLY A 78 -11.91 5.16 13.63
N ASP A 79 -13.17 4.74 13.58
CA ASP A 79 -14.32 5.54 13.11
C ASP A 79 -14.51 6.87 13.85
N LYS A 80 -14.13 6.95 15.13
CA LYS A 80 -14.25 8.17 15.94
C LYS A 80 -13.34 9.30 15.46
N VAL A 81 -12.16 8.97 14.93
CA VAL A 81 -11.12 9.94 14.55
C VAL A 81 -11.02 10.08 13.02
N LEU A 82 -11.34 9.02 12.28
CA LEU A 82 -11.15 8.96 10.83
C LEU A 82 -12.40 9.27 10.00
N ASN A 83 -13.59 9.34 10.62
CA ASN A 83 -14.83 9.62 9.87
C ASN A 83 -15.10 11.12 9.72
N ASN A 84 -14.32 11.77 8.86
CA ASN A 84 -14.76 12.95 8.12
C ASN A 84 -15.04 12.56 6.68
N PRO A 85 -16.24 12.03 6.34
CA PRO A 85 -16.58 11.83 4.94
C PRO A 85 -16.50 13.17 4.23
N PRO A 86 -15.85 13.27 3.04
CA PRO A 86 -15.97 14.47 2.23
C PRO A 86 -17.46 14.71 1.99
N SER A 87 -17.92 15.94 2.25
CA SER A 87 -19.32 16.38 2.26
C SER A 87 -20.06 16.22 0.93
N ARG A 88 -19.45 15.57 -0.06
CA ARG A 88 -19.94 15.40 -1.44
C ARG A 88 -19.83 13.97 -1.98
N SER A 89 -19.40 12.97 -1.20
CA SER A 89 -19.41 11.59 -1.71
C SER A 89 -20.80 10.97 -1.59
N TYR A 90 -21.40 10.61 -2.73
CA TYR A 90 -22.69 9.91 -2.78
C TYR A 90 -22.60 8.46 -2.31
N SER A 91 -21.40 7.90 -2.14
CA SER A 91 -21.18 6.56 -1.57
C SER A 91 -19.82 6.47 -0.85
N PRO A 92 -19.74 5.82 0.32
CA PRO A 92 -18.46 5.57 0.98
C PRO A 92 -17.61 4.58 0.17
N PRO A 93 -16.26 4.66 0.25
CA PRO A 93 -15.38 3.65 -0.35
C PRO A 93 -15.67 2.24 0.20
N GLU A 94 -15.55 1.21 -0.64
CA GLU A 94 -15.74 -0.18 -0.20
C GLU A 94 -14.64 -0.66 0.77
N SER A 95 -13.46 -0.04 0.76
CA SER A 95 -12.38 -0.29 1.72
C SER A 95 -11.61 0.98 2.02
N LYS A 96 -11.26 1.22 3.28
CA LYS A 96 -10.48 2.40 3.65
C LYS A 96 -9.00 2.14 3.37
N THR A 97 -8.27 3.13 2.85
CA THR A 97 -6.87 2.97 2.44
C THR A 97 -5.92 3.83 3.27
N PHE A 98 -4.73 3.30 3.53
CA PHE A 98 -3.65 4.06 4.15
C PHE A 98 -2.37 3.96 3.32
N LEU A 99 -1.44 4.85 3.61
CA LEU A 99 -0.08 4.85 3.11
C LEU A 99 0.88 4.76 4.30
N PHE A 100 1.75 3.75 4.30
CA PHE A 100 2.90 3.69 5.17
C PHE A 100 4.12 4.24 4.43
N GLU A 101 4.71 5.30 4.95
CA GLU A 101 5.87 5.97 4.38
C GLU A 101 7.07 5.77 5.30
N THR A 102 8.10 5.07 4.82
CA THR A 102 9.34 4.86 5.56
C THR A 102 10.32 5.97 5.19
N HIS A 103 10.80 6.70 6.20
CA HIS A 103 11.71 7.83 6.01
C HIS A 103 13.16 7.41 6.20
N HIS A 104 13.48 6.86 7.37
CA HIS A 104 14.83 6.44 7.71
C HIS A 104 14.81 5.05 8.32
N VAL A 105 15.86 4.29 8.03
CA VAL A 105 16.10 3.00 8.66
C VAL A 105 17.55 2.96 9.10
N TYR A 106 17.80 2.54 10.33
CA TYR A 106 19.14 2.49 10.91
C TYR A 106 19.47 1.07 11.36
N THR A 107 20.70 0.66 11.09
CA THR A 107 21.31 -0.49 11.77
C THR A 107 21.36 -0.23 13.27
N THR A 108 21.34 -1.29 14.06
CA THR A 108 21.51 -1.20 15.51
C THR A 108 22.70 -2.04 15.98
N ASP A 109 23.00 -1.98 17.27
CA ASP A 109 23.99 -2.85 17.91
C ASP A 109 23.57 -4.33 17.97
N ALA A 110 22.34 -4.65 17.60
CA ALA A 110 21.87 -6.01 17.37
C ALA A 110 21.74 -6.28 15.85
N ASP A 111 22.46 -7.30 15.36
CA ASP A 111 22.63 -7.60 13.92
C ASP A 111 21.31 -7.75 13.11
N ASP A 112 20.21 -8.15 13.74
CA ASP A 112 18.92 -8.41 13.10
C ASP A 112 17.80 -7.45 13.52
N VAL A 113 18.16 -6.36 14.21
CA VAL A 113 17.22 -5.32 14.65
C VAL A 113 17.58 -4.00 13.99
N PHE A 114 16.55 -3.33 13.48
CA PHE A 114 16.68 -2.07 12.76
C PHE A 114 15.75 -1.03 13.37
N MET A 115 16.24 0.17 13.62
CA MET A 115 15.39 1.29 14.00
C MET A 115 14.72 1.84 12.74
N VAL A 116 13.42 2.07 12.80
CA VAL A 116 12.60 2.53 11.67
C VAL A 116 11.89 3.82 12.09
N GLU A 117 11.94 4.82 11.22
CA GLU A 117 11.18 6.06 11.31
C GLU A 117 10.25 6.17 10.10
N GLY A 118 9.00 6.57 10.32
CA GLY A 118 8.03 6.65 9.24
C GLY A 118 6.69 7.21 9.66
N ASN A 119 5.84 7.39 8.66
CA ASN A 119 4.51 7.95 8.80
C ASN A 119 3.44 6.92 8.42
N LEU A 120 2.32 6.93 9.14
CA LEU A 120 1.11 6.24 8.72
C LEU A 120 0.01 7.25 8.39
N ILE A 121 -0.26 7.38 7.09
CA ILE A 121 -1.16 8.39 6.54
C ILE A 121 -2.47 7.73 6.12
N PHE A 122 -3.56 8.06 6.79
CA PHE A 122 -4.89 7.58 6.44
C PHE A 122 -5.47 8.44 5.32
N GLN A 123 -5.78 7.81 4.18
CA GLN A 123 -6.24 8.50 2.99
C GLN A 123 -7.77 8.63 3.00
N THR A 124 -8.25 9.84 2.70
CA THR A 124 -9.65 10.05 2.35
C THR A 124 -9.84 9.78 0.86
N SER A 125 -10.61 8.75 0.52
CA SER A 125 -10.84 8.35 -0.86
C SER A 125 -11.69 9.37 -1.61
N PHE A 126 -11.26 9.75 -2.82
CA PHE A 126 -12.07 10.49 -3.77
C PHE A 126 -12.79 9.52 -4.72
N TYR A 127 -14.07 9.72 -4.95
CA TYR A 127 -14.88 8.90 -5.85
C TYR A 127 -15.01 9.57 -7.22
N TYR A 128 -14.61 8.87 -8.29
CA TYR A 128 -14.78 9.29 -9.69
C TYR A 128 -15.51 8.19 -10.45
N GLU A 129 -16.79 8.37 -10.81
CA GLU A 129 -17.54 7.35 -11.54
C GLU A 129 -17.19 7.29 -13.03
N GLN A 130 -16.93 6.09 -13.52
CA GLN A 130 -16.94 5.77 -14.94
C GLN A 130 -17.97 4.67 -15.20
N SER A 131 -18.94 4.97 -16.05
CA SER A 131 -19.88 3.96 -16.56
C SER A 131 -19.14 3.03 -17.52
N ILE A 132 -19.25 1.72 -17.31
CA ILE A 132 -18.75 0.69 -18.25
C ILE A 132 -19.60 0.68 -19.54
N SER A 133 -20.81 1.24 -19.50
CA SER A 133 -21.69 1.39 -20.67
C SER A 133 -21.73 2.83 -21.18
N TYR A 134 -21.28 3.01 -22.43
CA TYR A 134 -21.34 4.21 -23.27
C TYR A 134 -20.54 5.44 -22.79
N GLY A 135 -19.33 5.60 -23.36
CA GLY A 135 -18.78 6.82 -24.01
C GLY A 135 -18.85 8.21 -23.36
N SER A 136 -19.42 8.37 -22.17
CA SER A 136 -19.62 9.66 -21.52
C SER A 136 -18.88 9.70 -20.19
N SER A 137 -17.78 10.44 -20.16
CA SER A 137 -17.06 10.79 -18.93
C SER A 137 -17.65 12.08 -18.37
N TYR A 138 -18.40 12.00 -17.27
CA TYR A 138 -18.77 13.20 -16.52
C TYR A 138 -17.65 13.53 -15.52
N VAL A 139 -16.88 14.57 -15.82
CA VAL A 139 -15.79 15.04 -14.94
C VAL A 139 -16.38 15.99 -13.90
N ILE A 140 -16.70 15.49 -12.71
CA ILE A 140 -16.94 16.36 -11.55
C ILE A 140 -15.57 16.66 -10.92
N ARG A 141 -14.97 17.79 -11.32
CA ARG A 141 -13.84 18.37 -10.59
C ARG A 141 -14.35 18.95 -9.28
N SER A 142 -14.19 18.23 -8.18
CA SER A 142 -14.19 18.86 -6.86
C SER A 142 -12.81 19.42 -6.60
N SER A 143 -12.66 20.72 -6.82
CA SER A 143 -11.47 21.51 -6.54
C SER A 143 -11.33 21.79 -5.04
N ASP A 144 -11.12 20.76 -4.23
CA ASP A 144 -10.70 20.94 -2.82
C ASP A 144 -9.32 20.29 -2.66
N SER A 145 -8.32 20.94 -3.26
CA SER A 145 -6.91 20.58 -3.17
C SER A 145 -6.22 21.25 -1.96
N SER A 146 -6.88 21.35 -0.81
CA SER A 146 -6.27 21.90 0.41
C SER A 146 -6.86 21.31 1.71
N ASP A 147 -6.08 20.45 2.37
CA ASP A 147 -5.78 20.48 3.81
C ASP A 147 -6.86 20.25 4.87
N ARG A 148 -7.91 19.46 4.63
CA ARG A 148 -8.79 19.03 5.75
C ARG A 148 -9.21 17.56 5.66
N GLY A 149 -8.43 16.66 6.29
CA GLY A 149 -8.96 15.36 6.74
C GLY A 149 -8.05 14.12 6.67
N THR A 150 -6.76 14.21 6.35
CA THR A 150 -5.84 13.06 6.42
C THR A 150 -5.26 12.98 7.83
N LEU A 151 -5.60 11.93 8.58
CA LEU A 151 -4.94 11.63 9.85
C LEU A 151 -3.56 11.05 9.54
N ASP A 152 -2.52 11.62 10.13
CA ASP A 152 -1.13 11.25 9.90
C ASP A 152 -0.44 11.06 11.24
N PHE A 153 0.12 9.88 11.46
CA PHE A 153 0.91 9.57 12.64
C PHE A 153 2.38 9.50 12.29
N ASP A 154 3.19 10.26 13.01
CA ASP A 154 4.64 10.10 13.04
C ASP A 154 5.00 8.97 14.00
N PHE A 155 5.75 7.98 13.52
CA PHE A 155 6.15 6.80 14.26
C PHE A 155 7.66 6.61 14.27
N GLN A 156 8.15 6.11 15.41
CA GLN A 156 9.49 5.58 15.57
C GLN A 156 9.43 4.23 16.30
N GLY A 157 10.27 3.29 15.87
CA GLY A 157 10.32 1.98 16.52
C GLY A 157 11.36 1.06 15.94
N PHE A 158 11.16 -0.23 16.12
CA PHE A 158 12.13 -1.24 15.73
C PHE A 158 11.48 -2.39 14.96
N TRP A 159 12.19 -2.84 13.92
CA TRP A 159 11.85 -4.01 13.13
C TRP A 159 12.88 -5.11 13.36
N SER A 160 12.42 -6.33 13.56
CA SER A 160 13.24 -7.53 13.65
C SER A 160 13.18 -8.29 12.33
N ARG A 161 14.34 -8.40 11.66
CA ARG A 161 14.47 -9.13 10.40
C ARG A 161 14.15 -10.62 10.53
N THR A 162 14.51 -11.22 11.67
CA THR A 162 14.30 -12.65 11.93
C THR A 162 12.84 -13.00 12.18
N THR A 163 12.13 -12.18 12.94
CA THR A 163 10.71 -12.42 13.26
C THR A 163 9.76 -11.83 12.22
N GLY A 164 10.22 -10.84 11.45
CA GLY A 164 9.39 -10.05 10.54
C GLY A 164 8.35 -9.21 11.28
N LYS A 165 8.62 -8.86 12.54
CA LYS A 165 7.74 -7.99 13.34
C LYS A 165 8.33 -6.59 13.42
N LEU A 166 7.45 -5.59 13.37
CA LEU A 166 7.76 -4.18 13.57
C LEU A 166 6.82 -3.66 14.65
N CYS A 167 7.37 -3.00 15.66
CA CYS A 167 6.59 -2.27 16.65
C CYS A 167 7.09 -0.84 16.73
N MET A 168 6.18 0.13 16.73
CA MET A 168 6.48 1.56 16.76
C MET A 168 5.56 2.29 17.71
N VAL A 169 6.06 3.36 18.32
CA VAL A 169 5.28 4.30 19.12
C VAL A 169 5.25 5.64 18.40
N GLY A 170 4.13 6.34 18.49
CA GLY A 170 3.93 7.54 17.69
C GLY A 170 2.79 8.41 18.17
N SER A 171 2.68 9.58 17.54
CA SER A 171 1.63 10.54 17.86
C SER A 171 1.10 11.23 16.63
N SER A 172 -0.09 11.81 16.81
CA SER A 172 -0.77 12.60 15.79
C SER A 172 -1.62 13.69 16.44
N TYR A 173 -2.05 14.64 15.64
CA TYR A 173 -3.02 15.67 16.02
C TYR A 173 -4.24 15.57 15.13
N ALA A 174 -5.42 15.58 15.74
CA ALA A 174 -6.68 15.58 15.03
C ALA A 174 -7.64 16.62 15.62
N TYR A 175 -8.74 16.88 14.93
CA TYR A 175 -9.83 17.69 15.47
C TYR A 175 -11.07 16.84 15.66
N SER A 176 -11.73 16.97 16.81
CA SER A 176 -13.04 16.37 17.04
C SER A 176 -14.12 17.02 16.17
N LYS A 177 -15.32 16.44 16.11
CA LYS A 177 -16.47 17.01 15.38
C LYS A 177 -16.87 18.39 15.92
N GLU A 178 -16.63 18.62 17.20
CA GLU A 178 -16.87 19.88 17.91
C GLU A 178 -15.75 20.90 17.69
N GLY A 179 -14.71 20.56 16.92
CA GLY A 179 -13.56 21.41 16.62
C GLY A 179 -12.51 21.46 17.72
N LYS A 180 -12.54 20.52 18.68
CA LYS A 180 -11.53 20.44 19.75
C LYS A 180 -10.26 19.75 19.22
N LEU A 181 -9.09 20.32 19.49
CA LEU A 181 -7.81 19.67 19.22
C LEU A 181 -7.65 18.41 20.09
N LEU A 182 -7.32 17.30 19.44
CA LEU A 182 -7.04 15.99 20.03
C LEU A 182 -5.57 15.67 19.87
N HIS A 183 -4.95 15.20 20.95
CA HIS A 183 -3.56 14.76 21.00
C HIS A 183 -3.53 13.25 21.02
N LEU A 184 -3.32 12.64 19.87
CA LEU A 184 -3.40 11.20 19.70
C LEU A 184 -2.02 10.59 19.91
N ALA A 185 -2.00 9.44 20.56
CA ALA A 185 -0.81 8.68 20.83
C ALA A 185 -1.13 7.21 20.57
N ALA A 186 -0.21 6.50 19.93
CA ALA A 186 -0.49 5.17 19.39
C ALA A 186 0.71 4.23 19.46
N VAL A 187 0.40 2.94 19.51
CA VAL A 187 1.34 1.84 19.25
C VAL A 187 0.93 1.20 17.93
N LEU A 188 1.87 1.06 17.01
CA LEU A 188 1.69 0.38 15.74
C LEU A 188 2.45 -0.94 15.77
N GLU A 189 1.74 -2.06 15.60
CA GLU A 189 2.33 -3.38 15.44
C GLU A 189 2.07 -3.90 14.03
N ILE A 190 3.12 -4.31 13.33
CA ILE A 190 3.06 -4.92 12.00
C ILE A 190 3.73 -6.29 12.05
N ASN A 191 3.05 -7.28 11.48
CA ASN A 191 3.46 -8.67 11.43
C ASN A 191 3.72 -9.13 9.98
N ASN A 192 4.53 -10.18 9.84
CA ASN A 192 4.90 -10.79 8.55
C ASN A 192 5.60 -9.83 7.57
N LEU A 193 6.28 -8.82 8.10
CA LEU A 193 7.09 -7.87 7.34
C LEU A 193 8.45 -8.51 7.04
N GLN A 194 8.47 -9.36 6.02
CA GLN A 194 9.59 -10.23 5.65
C GLN A 194 10.30 -9.74 4.39
N SER A 195 11.61 -9.99 4.28
CA SER A 195 12.42 -9.59 3.12
C SER A 195 12.10 -10.35 1.82
N SER A 196 11.30 -11.41 1.89
CA SER A 196 10.78 -12.13 0.72
C SER A 196 9.33 -12.55 0.95
N SER A 197 8.59 -12.75 -0.14
CA SER A 197 7.15 -13.05 -0.06
C SER A 197 6.70 -13.98 -1.18
N ASN A 198 5.52 -14.60 -1.01
CA ASN A 198 4.83 -15.37 -2.04
C ASN A 198 3.32 -15.09 -1.96
N ILE A 199 2.52 -15.80 -2.76
CA ILE A 199 1.06 -15.57 -2.83
C ILE A 199 0.35 -15.69 -1.47
N ARG A 200 0.91 -16.47 -0.55
CA ARG A 200 0.31 -16.70 0.78
C ARG A 200 0.69 -15.61 1.79
N THR A 201 1.66 -14.76 1.47
CA THR A 201 2.17 -13.73 2.37
C THR A 201 1.26 -12.50 2.34
N LEU A 202 0.64 -12.22 3.48
CA LEU A 202 0.00 -10.95 3.81
C LEU A 202 0.75 -10.30 4.97
N VAL A 203 0.94 -8.98 4.88
CA VAL A 203 1.42 -8.17 6.00
C VAL A 203 0.18 -7.65 6.72
N THR A 204 0.07 -7.95 8.00
CA THR A 204 -1.08 -7.55 8.82
C THR A 204 -0.61 -6.77 10.02
N GLY A 205 -1.48 -5.98 10.64
CA GLY A 205 -1.07 -5.18 11.79
C GLY A 205 -2.23 -4.57 12.54
N THR A 206 -1.90 -3.92 13.65
CA THR A 206 -2.84 -3.20 14.50
C THR A 206 -2.24 -1.86 14.89
N MET A 207 -3.11 -0.89 15.12
CA MET A 207 -2.77 0.36 15.78
C MET A 207 -3.71 0.59 16.94
N ASP A 208 -3.13 0.73 18.13
CA ASP A 208 -3.84 0.84 19.38
C ASP A 208 -3.57 2.19 20.04
N SER A 209 -4.61 2.80 20.60
CA SER A 209 -4.50 4.06 21.32
C SER A 209 -3.77 3.88 22.65
N LEU A 210 -2.80 4.76 22.93
CA LEU A 210 -2.14 4.85 24.23
C LEU A 210 -2.98 5.59 25.29
N SER A 211 -3.97 6.37 24.85
CA SER A 211 -4.92 7.04 25.74
C SER A 211 -5.92 6.05 26.34
N SER A 212 -6.29 6.24 27.61
CA SER A 212 -7.31 5.42 28.30
C SER A 212 -8.69 5.58 27.67
N ALA A 213 -9.57 4.57 27.76
CA ALA A 213 -10.87 4.56 27.09
C ALA A 213 -11.81 5.76 27.41
N ASN A 214 -11.62 6.42 28.56
CA ASN A 214 -12.40 7.58 28.97
C ASN A 214 -11.77 8.92 28.55
N ASP A 215 -10.57 8.89 27.97
CA ASP A 215 -9.86 10.07 27.51
C ASP A 215 -10.45 10.55 26.17
N PRO A 216 -10.70 11.85 25.97
CA PRO A 216 -11.14 12.37 24.68
C PRO A 216 -10.17 12.10 23.51
N ASN A 217 -8.90 11.81 23.80
CA ASN A 217 -7.88 11.45 22.82
C ASN A 217 -7.86 9.95 22.46
N HIS A 218 -8.73 9.14 23.07
CA HIS A 218 -8.79 7.71 22.81
C HIS A 218 -9.48 7.39 21.48
N PHE A 219 -8.93 6.41 20.78
CA PHE A 219 -9.52 5.82 19.59
C PHE A 219 -9.50 4.30 19.66
N GLU A 220 -10.51 3.69 19.05
CA GLU A 220 -10.62 2.23 18.98
C GLU A 220 -9.53 1.67 18.06
N GLN A 221 -9.09 0.45 18.37
CA GLN A 221 -8.10 -0.28 17.59
C GLN A 221 -8.38 -0.23 16.09
N ILE A 222 -7.33 0.01 15.31
CA ILE A 222 -7.36 0.02 13.85
C ILE A 222 -6.63 -1.24 13.37
N SER A 223 -7.27 -2.07 12.56
CA SER A 223 -6.62 -3.21 11.92
C SER A 223 -6.10 -2.84 10.53
N LEU A 224 -4.93 -3.35 10.17
CA LEU A 224 -4.21 -3.01 8.94
C LEU A 224 -3.92 -4.27 8.10
N LEU A 225 -3.92 -4.11 6.78
CA LEU A 225 -3.50 -5.13 5.81
C LEU A 225 -2.73 -4.49 4.66
N MET A 226 -1.58 -5.08 4.30
CA MET A 226 -0.77 -4.70 3.15
C MET A 226 -0.34 -5.93 2.36
N PHE A 227 -0.10 -5.71 1.06
CA PHE A 227 0.59 -6.69 0.22
C PHE A 227 2.08 -6.37 0.21
N PRO A 228 2.98 -7.34 0.46
CA PRO A 228 4.42 -7.16 0.27
C PRO A 228 4.73 -6.68 -1.16
N GLN A 229 5.64 -5.72 -1.32
CA GLN A 229 5.98 -5.16 -2.64
C GLN A 229 7.32 -5.65 -3.19
N LEU A 230 8.21 -6.14 -2.33
CA LEU A 230 9.60 -6.46 -2.69
C LEU A 230 9.85 -7.97 -2.62
N ASN A 231 10.75 -8.45 -3.48
CA ASN A 231 11.23 -9.84 -3.53
C ASN A 231 10.10 -10.89 -3.52
N TYR A 232 9.10 -10.68 -4.38
CA TYR A 232 8.00 -11.61 -4.56
C TYR A 232 8.41 -12.82 -5.40
N ALA A 233 8.21 -14.03 -4.86
CA ALA A 233 8.46 -15.29 -5.53
C ALA A 233 7.19 -15.83 -6.20
N TYR A 234 7.18 -15.82 -7.53
CA TYR A 234 6.14 -16.42 -8.35
C TYR A 234 6.28 -17.94 -8.35
N THR A 235 5.51 -18.64 -7.51
CA THR A 235 5.69 -20.07 -7.24
C THR A 235 4.50 -20.93 -7.63
N MET A 236 3.30 -20.36 -7.77
CA MET A 236 2.10 -21.13 -8.09
C MET A 236 2.06 -21.53 -9.56
N ILE A 237 2.44 -20.60 -10.44
CA ILE A 237 2.39 -20.81 -11.89
C ILE A 237 3.38 -21.87 -12.34
N SER A 238 4.64 -21.80 -11.86
CA SER A 238 5.71 -22.70 -12.29
C SER A 238 5.40 -24.16 -11.99
N ASN A 239 4.65 -24.40 -10.92
CA ASN A 239 4.33 -25.74 -10.43
C ASN A 239 3.05 -26.31 -11.02
N GLN A 240 2.06 -25.47 -11.36
CA GLN A 240 0.72 -25.94 -11.74
C GLN A 240 0.38 -25.80 -13.23
N PHE A 241 1.11 -24.97 -13.99
CA PHE A 241 0.89 -24.80 -15.44
C PHE A 241 2.01 -25.39 -16.31
N SER A 242 2.76 -26.36 -15.79
CA SER A 242 3.79 -27.09 -16.56
C SER A 242 3.23 -27.72 -17.84
N GLU A 243 1.94 -28.11 -17.82
CA GLU A 243 1.22 -28.71 -18.96
C GLU A 243 0.37 -27.71 -19.77
N GLY A 244 0.41 -26.42 -19.41
CA GLY A 244 -0.35 -25.34 -20.03
C GLY A 244 -1.60 -24.93 -19.25
N CYS A 245 -2.32 -23.97 -19.79
CA CYS A 245 -3.48 -23.36 -19.16
C CYS A 245 -4.67 -24.31 -19.07
N PRO A 246 -5.56 -24.15 -18.07
CA PRO A 246 -6.80 -24.91 -18.03
C PRO A 246 -7.56 -24.57 -19.30
N ARG A 247 -7.80 -25.59 -20.14
CA ARG A 247 -8.66 -25.44 -21.32
C ARG A 247 -10.09 -25.39 -20.82
N GLY A 248 -10.66 -24.20 -20.68
CA GLY A 248 -12.10 -24.11 -20.75
C GLY A 248 -12.57 -24.33 -22.19
N THR A 249 -13.88 -24.47 -22.32
CA THR A 249 -14.59 -25.02 -23.49
C THR A 249 -14.09 -24.50 -24.84
N ASP A 250 -13.47 -25.39 -25.61
CA ASP A 250 -13.39 -25.45 -27.09
C ASP A 250 -13.07 -24.17 -27.88
N VAL A 251 -12.14 -23.35 -27.40
CA VAL A 251 -11.61 -22.24 -28.21
C VAL A 251 -10.39 -22.72 -29.01
N GLN A 252 -10.54 -22.83 -30.33
CA GLN A 252 -9.47 -23.24 -31.25
C GLN A 252 -8.17 -22.40 -31.05
N PRO A 253 -6.97 -23.01 -31.14
CA PRO A 253 -5.69 -22.34 -30.91
C PRO A 253 -5.45 -21.09 -31.77
N MET A 254 -6.01 -21.01 -32.98
CA MET A 254 -5.81 -19.87 -33.91
C MET A 254 -6.70 -18.66 -33.64
N SER A 255 -7.52 -18.68 -32.60
CA SER A 255 -8.46 -17.59 -32.29
C SER A 255 -7.92 -16.55 -31.30
N SER A 256 -6.64 -16.64 -30.92
CA SER A 256 -5.99 -15.76 -29.94
C SER A 256 -4.77 -15.06 -30.54
N LEU A 257 -4.66 -13.75 -30.33
CA LEU A 257 -3.53 -12.94 -30.78
C LEU A 257 -2.31 -13.19 -29.90
N ARG A 258 -1.15 -13.18 -30.55
CA ARG A 258 0.16 -13.19 -29.87
C ARG A 258 0.45 -11.80 -29.32
N LEU A 259 1.20 -11.73 -28.22
CA LEU A 259 1.81 -10.48 -27.79
C LEU A 259 2.88 -10.04 -28.81
N SER A 260 3.02 -8.73 -28.97
CA SER A 260 4.14 -8.15 -29.71
C SER A 260 5.45 -8.46 -28.99
N HIS A 261 6.54 -8.63 -29.73
CA HIS A 261 7.89 -8.76 -29.15
C HIS A 261 8.30 -7.53 -28.30
N THR A 262 7.62 -6.40 -28.47
CA THR A 262 7.91 -5.15 -27.78
C THR A 262 6.97 -4.88 -26.59
N ARG A 263 6.00 -5.75 -26.32
CA ARG A 263 5.02 -5.56 -25.23
C ARG A 263 4.90 -6.82 -24.40
N THR A 264 4.89 -6.63 -23.10
CA THR A 264 4.71 -7.67 -22.09
C THR A 264 3.24 -7.79 -21.70
N ILE A 265 2.90 -8.85 -20.96
CA ILE A 265 1.54 -8.94 -20.41
C ILE A 265 1.28 -7.86 -19.36
N CYS A 266 2.34 -7.38 -18.70
CA CYS A 266 2.27 -6.27 -17.77
C CYS A 266 1.92 -4.95 -18.45
N ASP A 267 2.44 -4.68 -19.64
CA ASP A 267 2.06 -3.47 -20.40
C ASP A 267 0.57 -3.49 -20.78
N MET A 268 0.04 -4.68 -21.09
CA MET A 268 -1.36 -4.83 -21.49
C MET A 268 -2.34 -4.75 -20.31
N LEU A 269 -1.89 -5.13 -19.11
CA LEU A 269 -2.69 -5.11 -17.89
C LEU A 269 -2.28 -4.00 -16.90
N GLY A 270 -1.50 -3.01 -17.34
CA GLY A 270 -0.97 -1.90 -16.52
C GLY A 270 -2.00 -0.92 -15.94
N GLY A 271 -3.30 -1.19 -16.11
CA GLY A 271 -4.40 -0.40 -15.57
C GLY A 271 -5.47 -1.28 -14.91
N SER A 272 -6.57 -0.66 -14.46
CA SER A 272 -7.71 -1.44 -14.00
C SER A 272 -8.46 -2.00 -15.21
N ASN A 273 -8.66 -3.32 -15.22
CA ASN A 273 -9.35 -4.01 -16.30
C ASN A 273 -10.63 -4.65 -15.76
N ALA A 274 -11.80 -4.15 -16.14
CA ALA A 274 -13.10 -4.69 -15.74
C ALA A 274 -13.78 -5.41 -16.90
N PHE A 275 -14.41 -6.55 -16.60
CA PHE A 275 -15.07 -7.43 -17.57
C PHE A 275 -16.44 -7.84 -17.06
N GLU A 276 -17.44 -7.84 -17.93
CA GLU A 276 -18.76 -8.39 -17.62
C GLU A 276 -18.70 -9.92 -17.54
N LEU A 277 -19.35 -10.49 -16.52
CA LEU A 277 -19.45 -11.93 -16.31
C LEU A 277 -20.75 -12.45 -16.90
N GLU A 278 -20.63 -13.51 -17.70
CA GLU A 278 -21.76 -14.28 -18.21
C GLU A 278 -21.76 -15.67 -17.56
N TYR A 279 -22.90 -16.05 -16.98
CA TYR A 279 -23.06 -17.36 -16.36
C TYR A 279 -23.74 -18.33 -17.33
N SER A 280 -23.28 -19.58 -17.35
CA SER A 280 -23.98 -20.63 -18.09
C SER A 280 -25.39 -20.83 -17.53
N GLY A 281 -26.37 -21.17 -18.38
CA GLY A 281 -27.76 -21.37 -17.95
C GLY A 281 -27.96 -22.50 -16.93
N SER A 282 -26.93 -23.31 -16.67
CA SER A 282 -26.97 -24.35 -15.63
C SER A 282 -26.57 -23.86 -14.23
N CYS A 283 -26.09 -22.62 -14.13
CA CYS A 283 -25.75 -21.95 -12.88
C CYS A 283 -27.00 -21.30 -12.25
N ASN A 284 -27.41 -21.83 -11.10
CA ASN A 284 -28.45 -21.28 -10.24
C ASN A 284 -27.88 -21.02 -8.84
N PHE A 285 -28.62 -20.29 -7.99
CA PHE A 285 -28.18 -19.96 -6.62
C PHE A 285 -27.78 -21.17 -5.75
N SER A 286 -28.22 -22.39 -6.09
CA SER A 286 -27.87 -23.61 -5.37
C SER A 286 -26.64 -24.35 -5.90
N LYS A 287 -26.02 -23.88 -6.99
CA LYS A 287 -24.76 -24.40 -7.53
C LYS A 287 -23.68 -23.33 -7.39
N SER A 288 -22.55 -23.69 -6.80
CA SER A 288 -21.40 -22.84 -6.51
C SER A 288 -20.68 -22.35 -7.78
N CYS A 289 -21.36 -21.59 -8.64
CA CYS A 289 -20.79 -20.99 -9.85
C CYS A 289 -20.08 -19.66 -9.59
N ASN A 290 -20.09 -19.18 -8.34
CA ASN A 290 -19.33 -17.99 -7.96
C ASN A 290 -18.09 -18.43 -7.14
N PRO A 291 -16.94 -17.75 -7.27
CA PRO A 291 -15.71 -18.11 -6.57
C PRO A 291 -15.75 -18.01 -5.05
N PHE A 292 -16.85 -17.51 -4.46
CA PHE A 292 -17.04 -17.34 -3.01
C PHE A 292 -18.11 -18.27 -2.43
N GLY A 293 -18.76 -19.11 -3.25
CA GLY A 293 -19.85 -20.00 -2.83
C GLY A 293 -21.00 -19.25 -2.15
N ASP A 294 -21.44 -19.74 -0.99
CA ASP A 294 -22.47 -19.09 -0.17
C ASP A 294 -21.94 -17.88 0.64
N GLY A 295 -20.64 -17.57 0.54
CA GLY A 295 -20.01 -16.45 1.24
C GLY A 295 -20.52 -15.08 0.81
N ILE A 296 -21.09 -14.98 -0.39
CA ILE A 296 -21.73 -13.78 -0.92
C ILE A 296 -23.17 -14.07 -1.34
N ARG A 297 -24.09 -13.15 -1.06
CA ARG A 297 -25.54 -13.32 -1.33
C ARG A 297 -25.98 -12.92 -2.74
N TYR A 298 -25.03 -12.72 -3.66
CA TYR A 298 -25.29 -12.28 -5.02
C TYR A 298 -24.38 -12.99 -6.02
N PHE A 299 -24.77 -13.00 -7.30
CA PHE A 299 -23.91 -13.40 -8.41
C PHE A 299 -23.18 -12.17 -8.94
N PRO A 300 -21.85 -12.09 -8.83
CA PRO A 300 -21.10 -10.99 -9.39
C PRO A 300 -21.37 -10.83 -10.88
N SER A 301 -21.69 -9.62 -11.34
CA SER A 301 -21.90 -9.30 -12.74
C SER A 301 -20.64 -8.79 -13.42
N VAL A 302 -19.62 -8.41 -12.64
CA VAL A 302 -18.36 -7.84 -13.10
C VAL A 302 -17.18 -8.47 -12.35
N VAL A 303 -16.09 -8.74 -13.08
CA VAL A 303 -14.77 -9.03 -12.52
C VAL A 303 -13.78 -7.93 -12.89
N SER A 304 -13.03 -7.42 -11.93
CA SER A 304 -11.99 -6.42 -12.13
C SER A 304 -10.62 -6.98 -11.77
N LEU A 305 -9.63 -6.77 -12.64
CA LEU A 305 -8.24 -7.13 -12.43
C LEU A 305 -7.43 -5.87 -12.16
N ARG A 306 -6.75 -5.86 -11.02
CA ARG A 306 -5.82 -4.81 -10.63
C ARG A 306 -4.44 -5.41 -10.42
N MET A 307 -3.46 -4.95 -11.18
CA MET A 307 -2.07 -5.37 -10.99
C MET A 307 -1.55 -4.83 -9.66
N ILE A 308 -0.97 -5.72 -8.85
CA ILE A 308 -0.20 -5.38 -7.65
C ILE A 308 1.27 -5.24 -8.04
N GLN A 309 1.81 -6.22 -8.76
CA GLN A 309 3.21 -6.28 -9.14
C GLN A 309 3.42 -7.08 -10.42
N CYS A 310 4.43 -6.69 -11.19
CA CYS A 310 4.91 -7.42 -12.35
C CYS A 310 6.33 -7.96 -12.06
N SER A 311 6.61 -9.15 -12.59
CA SER A 311 7.95 -9.72 -12.62
C SER A 311 8.90 -8.94 -13.54
N ASN A 312 10.21 -9.02 -13.29
CA ASN A 312 11.20 -8.28 -14.07
C ASN A 312 11.26 -8.70 -15.55
N ASP A 313 10.89 -9.94 -15.87
CA ASP A 313 10.82 -10.44 -17.26
C ASP A 313 9.51 -10.04 -17.98
N GLY A 314 8.56 -9.44 -17.26
CA GLY A 314 7.27 -9.02 -17.79
C GLY A 314 6.30 -10.17 -18.10
N LEU A 315 6.60 -11.41 -17.70
CA LEU A 315 5.79 -12.58 -18.07
C LEU A 315 4.82 -13.01 -16.98
N SER A 316 5.16 -12.72 -15.72
CA SER A 316 4.35 -13.05 -14.55
C SER A 316 3.80 -11.82 -13.83
N LEU A 317 2.60 -11.97 -13.28
CA LEU A 317 1.78 -10.92 -12.68
C LEU A 317 1.25 -11.35 -11.33
N ARG A 318 1.28 -10.44 -10.36
CA ARG A 318 0.53 -10.55 -9.11
C ARG A 318 -0.67 -9.61 -9.20
N LEU A 319 -1.86 -10.16 -8.97
CA LEU A 319 -3.13 -9.49 -9.24
C LEU A 319 -4.00 -9.48 -7.98
N LEU A 320 -4.79 -8.42 -7.82
CA LEU A 320 -6.00 -8.43 -7.03
C LEU A 320 -7.18 -8.56 -8.00
N ILE A 321 -8.07 -9.51 -7.74
CA ILE A 321 -9.18 -9.88 -8.63
C ILE A 321 -10.48 -9.66 -7.86
N GLU A 322 -11.21 -8.62 -8.20
CA GLU A 322 -12.40 -8.18 -7.47
C GLU A 322 -13.67 -8.59 -8.20
N PHE A 323 -14.66 -9.10 -7.46
CA PHE A 323 -15.96 -9.51 -7.98
C PHE A 323 -17.08 -8.63 -7.45
N ARG A 324 -17.82 -7.98 -8.34
CA ARG A 324 -18.81 -6.94 -8.02
C ARG A 324 -20.14 -7.18 -8.72
N ASN A 325 -21.21 -6.56 -8.23
CA ASN A 325 -22.55 -6.63 -8.84
C ASN A 325 -22.94 -5.35 -9.59
N ASP A 326 -22.25 -4.25 -9.33
CA ASP A 326 -22.48 -2.96 -9.98
C ASP A 326 -21.59 -2.79 -11.22
N ARG A 327 -22.13 -2.10 -12.23
CA ARG A 327 -21.43 -1.81 -13.49
C ARG A 327 -20.70 -0.46 -13.48
N TYR A 328 -20.71 0.24 -12.35
CA TYR A 328 -20.04 1.52 -12.21
C TYR A 328 -18.66 1.26 -11.60
N GLN A 329 -17.62 1.51 -12.39
CA GLN A 329 -16.26 1.44 -11.89
C GLN A 329 -15.81 2.84 -11.53
N GLY A 330 -15.50 3.05 -10.26
CA GLY A 330 -14.80 4.25 -9.86
C GLY A 330 -13.35 4.16 -10.33
N TYR A 331 -12.80 5.17 -11.02
CA TYR A 331 -11.37 5.14 -11.41
C TYR A 331 -10.42 5.07 -10.18
N TYR A 332 -10.91 5.54 -9.03
CA TYR A 332 -10.22 5.55 -7.75
C TYR A 332 -10.96 4.75 -6.66
N SER A 333 -11.92 3.88 -7.02
CA SER A 333 -12.61 3.08 -5.99
C SER A 333 -11.64 2.08 -5.37
N SER A 334 -11.56 2.10 -4.04
CA SER A 334 -10.89 1.06 -3.27
C SER A 334 -11.58 -0.29 -3.51
N PRO A 335 -10.85 -1.37 -3.78
CA PRO A 335 -11.44 -2.69 -3.98
C PRO A 335 -12.04 -3.23 -2.68
N ASN A 336 -13.10 -4.02 -2.78
CA ASN A 336 -13.67 -4.76 -1.67
C ASN A 336 -12.89 -6.04 -1.41
N LEU A 337 -12.13 -6.08 -0.32
CA LEU A 337 -11.32 -7.27 0.00
C LEU A 337 -12.17 -8.52 0.28
N ASN A 338 -13.44 -8.37 0.67
CA ASN A 338 -14.32 -9.50 0.98
C ASN A 338 -14.75 -10.28 -0.27
N THR A 339 -14.80 -9.59 -1.41
CA THR A 339 -15.13 -10.18 -2.71
C THR A 339 -13.94 -10.12 -3.66
N SER A 340 -12.73 -10.05 -3.10
CA SER A 340 -11.48 -10.09 -3.84
C SER A 340 -10.72 -11.39 -3.63
N LEU A 341 -10.02 -11.81 -4.67
CA LEU A 341 -9.03 -12.87 -4.65
C LEU A 341 -7.64 -12.28 -4.91
N ILE A 342 -6.61 -12.89 -4.36
CA ILE A 342 -5.23 -12.60 -4.75
C ILE A 342 -4.76 -13.64 -5.76
N GLY A 343 -4.13 -13.21 -6.85
CA GLY A 343 -3.78 -14.10 -7.95
C GLY A 343 -2.35 -13.98 -8.43
N GLU A 344 -1.84 -15.09 -8.95
CA GLU A 344 -0.61 -15.17 -9.75
C GLU A 344 -0.99 -15.55 -11.19
N GLY A 345 -0.63 -14.71 -12.15
CA GLY A 345 -0.82 -14.96 -13.58
C GLY A 345 0.50 -15.08 -14.34
N SER A 346 0.56 -15.95 -15.35
CA SER A 346 1.64 -15.96 -16.34
C SER A 346 1.10 -16.07 -17.76
N TRP A 347 1.80 -15.43 -18.68
CA TRP A 347 1.55 -15.58 -20.11
C TRP A 347 2.07 -16.93 -20.63
N ASP A 348 1.19 -17.72 -21.23
CA ASP A 348 1.54 -18.91 -21.99
C ASP A 348 1.61 -18.59 -23.48
N ALA A 349 2.85 -18.47 -23.99
CA ALA A 349 3.11 -18.19 -25.40
C ALA A 349 2.70 -19.34 -26.34
N LYS A 350 2.54 -20.57 -25.85
CA LYS A 350 2.10 -21.70 -26.69
C LYS A 350 0.62 -21.59 -27.03
N SER A 351 -0.21 -21.22 -26.05
CA SER A 351 -1.65 -21.06 -26.22
C SER A 351 -2.11 -19.62 -26.48
N ASN A 352 -1.21 -18.63 -26.33
CA ASN A 352 -1.50 -17.20 -26.41
C ASN A 352 -2.56 -16.76 -25.40
N ARG A 353 -2.38 -17.17 -24.14
CA ARG A 353 -3.30 -16.89 -23.04
C ARG A 353 -2.56 -16.46 -21.79
N LEU A 354 -3.20 -15.62 -20.99
CA LEU A 354 -2.80 -15.34 -19.61
C LEU A 354 -3.55 -16.29 -18.68
N CYS A 355 -2.80 -17.00 -17.85
CA CYS A 355 -3.33 -18.08 -17.02
C CYS A 355 -3.06 -17.78 -15.57
N ILE A 356 -4.14 -17.70 -14.80
CA ILE A 356 -4.15 -17.13 -13.47
C ILE A 356 -4.62 -18.19 -12.48
N ILE A 357 -3.90 -18.31 -11.37
CA ILE A 357 -4.31 -19.02 -10.18
C ILE A 357 -4.70 -17.96 -9.15
N ALA A 358 -5.93 -18.05 -8.66
CA ALA A 358 -6.44 -17.12 -7.67
C ALA A 358 -6.73 -17.85 -6.36
N CYS A 359 -6.43 -17.17 -5.25
CA CYS A 359 -6.59 -17.62 -3.88
C CYS A 359 -7.56 -16.72 -3.12
N ARG A 360 -8.35 -17.33 -2.24
CA ARG A 360 -9.26 -16.59 -1.34
C ARG A 360 -8.48 -15.87 -0.25
N ILE A 361 -8.91 -14.64 0.04
CA ILE A 361 -8.50 -13.89 1.23
C ILE A 361 -9.59 -14.12 2.28
N TYR A 362 -9.29 -14.90 3.31
CA TYR A 362 -10.21 -15.17 4.40
C TYR A 362 -10.13 -14.08 5.47
N ASP A 363 -11.21 -13.94 6.25
CA ASP A 363 -11.33 -13.07 7.42
C ASP A 363 -11.17 -11.56 7.19
N ALA A 364 -10.92 -11.11 5.96
CA ALA A 364 -10.85 -9.68 5.62
C ALA A 364 -12.10 -8.88 6.02
N SER A 365 -13.26 -9.55 6.09
CA SER A 365 -14.53 -8.94 6.49
C SER A 365 -14.66 -8.73 7.99
N SER A 366 -14.05 -9.61 8.78
CA SER A 366 -14.20 -9.65 10.24
C SER A 366 -13.03 -8.97 10.94
N SER A 367 -11.80 -9.18 10.45
CA SER A 367 -10.58 -8.59 10.98
C SER A 367 -9.46 -8.65 9.93
N LEU A 368 -8.96 -7.47 9.54
CA LEU A 368 -7.81 -7.37 8.63
C LEU A 368 -6.53 -7.96 9.25
N GLU A 369 -6.40 -7.90 10.58
CA GLU A 369 -5.28 -8.48 11.32
C GLU A 369 -5.20 -10.01 11.16
N LYS A 370 -6.36 -10.68 11.21
CA LYS A 370 -6.49 -12.15 11.14
C LYS A 370 -6.60 -12.68 9.71
N SER A 371 -6.52 -11.78 8.74
CA SER A 371 -6.66 -12.14 7.33
C SER A 371 -5.53 -13.04 6.88
N HIS A 372 -5.88 -14.05 6.10
CA HIS A 372 -4.92 -15.02 5.57
C HIS A 372 -5.34 -15.51 4.19
N VAL A 373 -4.38 -15.97 3.41
CA VAL A 373 -4.62 -16.50 2.06
C VAL A 373 -4.79 -18.01 2.12
N GLY A 374 -5.95 -18.47 1.67
CA GLY A 374 -6.30 -19.89 1.55
C GLY A 374 -6.93 -20.19 0.19
N ASP A 375 -7.46 -21.41 0.03
CA ASP A 375 -8.17 -21.91 -1.16
C ASP A 375 -7.73 -21.28 -2.49
N CYS A 376 -6.74 -21.90 -3.12
CA CYS A 376 -6.18 -21.46 -4.40
C CYS A 376 -6.72 -22.30 -5.56
N THR A 377 -8.01 -22.64 -5.57
CA THR A 377 -8.62 -23.51 -6.60
C THR A 377 -9.21 -22.74 -7.77
N THR A 378 -9.52 -21.45 -7.62
CA THR A 378 -10.03 -20.61 -8.71
C THR A 378 -8.97 -20.43 -9.79
N ARG A 379 -9.33 -20.68 -11.04
CA ARG A 379 -8.46 -20.45 -12.19
C ARG A 379 -9.08 -19.37 -13.06
N LEU A 380 -8.28 -18.65 -13.83
CA LEU A 380 -8.79 -17.80 -14.90
C LEU A 380 -7.89 -17.99 -16.13
N SER A 381 -8.50 -17.94 -17.30
CA SER A 381 -7.81 -17.96 -18.58
C SER A 381 -8.30 -16.80 -19.43
N LEU A 382 -7.42 -15.83 -19.70
CA LEU A 382 -7.71 -14.64 -20.49
C LEU A 382 -6.94 -14.66 -21.81
N ARG A 383 -7.52 -14.08 -22.85
CA ARG A 383 -6.91 -14.01 -24.19
C ARG A 383 -7.32 -12.74 -24.93
N PHE A 384 -6.49 -12.36 -25.89
CA PHE A 384 -6.83 -11.32 -26.87
C PHE A 384 -7.46 -12.02 -28.09
N PRO A 385 -8.75 -11.79 -28.41
CA PRO A 385 -9.39 -12.45 -29.54
C PRO A 385 -8.80 -11.99 -30.87
N ALA A 386 -8.56 -12.92 -31.79
CA ALA A 386 -8.06 -12.62 -33.14
C ALA A 386 -9.13 -12.04 -34.07
N ILE A 387 -10.40 -12.19 -33.72
CA ILE A 387 -11.54 -11.69 -34.48
C ILE A 387 -12.40 -10.85 -33.55
N LEU A 388 -12.63 -9.60 -33.93
CA LEU A 388 -13.60 -8.71 -33.33
C LEU A 388 -14.83 -8.64 -34.23
N SER A 389 -16.01 -8.58 -33.64
CA SER A 389 -17.27 -8.40 -34.38
C SER A 389 -18.07 -7.25 -33.80
N ILE A 390 -19.03 -6.74 -34.56
CA ILE A 390 -19.93 -5.68 -34.07
C ILE A 390 -20.72 -6.15 -32.84
N ARG A 391 -20.97 -7.47 -32.71
CA ARG A 391 -21.64 -8.07 -31.55
C ARG A 391 -20.72 -8.34 -30.37
N ASN A 392 -19.43 -8.54 -30.62
CA ASN A 392 -18.43 -8.84 -29.61
C ASN A 392 -17.19 -7.99 -29.87
N THR A 393 -17.16 -6.84 -29.22
CA THR A 393 -16.14 -5.80 -29.36
C THR A 393 -15.08 -5.86 -28.25
N SER A 394 -15.19 -6.83 -27.32
CA SER A 394 -14.26 -6.97 -26.20
C SER A 394 -12.86 -7.30 -26.69
N THR A 395 -11.88 -6.49 -26.30
CA THR A 395 -10.46 -6.65 -26.67
C THR A 395 -9.76 -7.72 -25.84
N ILE A 396 -10.36 -8.13 -24.72
CA ILE A 396 -9.92 -9.24 -23.87
C ILE A 396 -11.18 -10.05 -23.54
N VAL A 397 -11.07 -11.36 -23.65
CA VAL A 397 -12.12 -12.31 -23.27
C VAL A 397 -11.51 -13.45 -22.48
N GLY A 398 -12.30 -14.13 -21.67
CA GLY A 398 -11.78 -15.22 -20.86
C GLY A 398 -12.84 -16.01 -20.13
N GLU A 399 -12.38 -16.89 -19.26
CA GLU A 399 -13.17 -17.84 -18.48
C GLU A 399 -12.56 -18.03 -17.09
N ILE A 400 -13.39 -18.45 -16.13
CA ILE A 400 -13.07 -18.67 -14.71
C ILE A 400 -13.31 -20.13 -14.36
#